data_AF-G3HWN9-F1
#
_entry.id   AF-G3HWN9-F1
#
_cell.length_a   1.000
_cell.length_b   1.000
_cell.length_c   1.000
_cell.angle_alpha   90.00
_cell.angle_beta   90.00
_cell.angle_gamma   90.00
#
_symmetry.space_group_name_H-M   'P 1'
#
loop_
_entity.id
_entity.type
_entity.pdbx_description
1 polymer ?
#
loop_
_entity_poly.entity_id
_entity_poly.type
_entity_poly.pdbx_seq_one_letter_code
_entity_poly.pdbx_strand_id
1 'polypeptide(L)'
;MTLTHGKFHSRVKAEKRKLVINRKVIIIFQEQAIILASAGTAKVVGKVIPDLNRKLTDKACVPTCNVSVMDLICHLEKTAKYDGMKKMVKQASQEPLKGILGYTEDQVVSHDFNSGIQHSAFDDGDGMTLNDNFVKLNSWYDDEYGFRNRVVYLMAYMASKK
;
A
#
# COMPACT_ATOMS: atom_id res chain seq x y z
N MET A 1 1.55 0.80 -8.00
CA MET A 1 2.14 0.05 -6.88
C MET A 1 3.49 -0.51 -7.26
N THR A 2 4.53 0.27 -7.03
CA THR A 2 5.94 -0.07 -7.29
C THR A 2 6.76 0.87 -6.42
N LEU A 3 7.65 0.33 -5.55
CA LEU A 3 8.58 1.13 -4.75
C LEU A 3 9.60 1.84 -5.64
N THR A 4 9.96 3.09 -5.34
CA THR A 4 11.23 3.69 -5.80
C THR A 4 11.70 4.82 -4.89
N HIS A 5 13.00 4.78 -4.58
CA HIS A 5 13.76 5.67 -3.70
C HIS A 5 13.71 7.17 -4.07
N GLY A 6 13.77 8.03 -3.05
CA GLY A 6 13.96 9.47 -3.16
C GLY A 6 15.25 9.87 -3.89
N LYS A 7 15.25 11.10 -4.45
CA LYS A 7 16.35 11.69 -5.23
C LYS A 7 17.71 11.52 -4.54
N PHE A 8 18.58 10.73 -5.16
CA PHE A 8 19.92 10.43 -4.67
C PHE A 8 20.96 11.32 -5.36
N HIS A 9 21.56 12.26 -4.63
CA HIS A 9 22.57 13.21 -5.15
C HIS A 9 24.02 12.68 -5.07
N SER A 10 24.24 11.37 -5.22
CA SER A 10 25.58 10.78 -5.10
C SER A 10 25.89 9.81 -6.25
N ARG A 11 27.17 9.74 -6.65
CA ARG A 11 27.63 8.79 -7.67
C ARG A 11 27.56 7.37 -7.12
N VAL A 12 26.76 6.54 -7.77
CA VAL A 12 26.68 5.11 -7.51
C VAL A 12 27.57 4.38 -8.50
N LYS A 13 28.42 3.48 -8.01
CA LYS A 13 29.19 2.53 -8.84
C LYS A 13 28.88 1.11 -8.40
N ALA A 14 28.65 0.22 -9.37
CA ALA A 14 28.51 -1.20 -9.16
C ALA A 14 29.83 -1.89 -9.53
N GLU A 15 30.47 -2.53 -8.55
CA GLU A 15 31.70 -3.31 -8.76
C GLU A 15 31.55 -4.66 -8.05
N LYS A 16 31.79 -5.76 -8.78
CA LYS A 16 31.85 -7.13 -8.23
C LYS A 16 30.73 -7.45 -7.21
N ARG A 17 29.47 -7.21 -7.58
CA ARG A 17 28.25 -7.44 -6.76
C ARG A 17 28.12 -6.59 -5.49
N LYS A 18 28.85 -5.48 -5.39
CA LYS A 18 28.77 -4.52 -4.28
C LYS A 18 28.36 -3.15 -4.80
N LEU A 19 27.53 -2.46 -4.03
CA LEU A 19 27.17 -1.07 -4.29
C LEU A 19 27.99 -0.18 -3.37
N VAL A 20 28.81 0.67 -3.98
CA VAL A 20 29.68 1.60 -3.26
C VAL A 20 29.06 3.00 -3.33
N ILE A 21 28.75 3.54 -2.15
CA ILE A 21 28.17 4.86 -1.98
C ILE A 21 29.10 5.67 -1.09
N ASN A 22 29.60 6.80 -1.58
CA ASN A 22 30.47 7.72 -0.83
C ASN A 22 31.64 7.00 -0.10
N ARG A 23 32.28 6.05 -0.79
CA ARG A 23 33.38 5.18 -0.30
C ARG A 23 33.00 4.20 0.83
N LYS A 24 31.72 4.08 1.18
CA LYS A 24 31.20 3.01 2.03
C LYS A 24 30.64 1.88 1.18
N VAL A 25 31.04 0.65 1.52
CA VAL A 25 30.56 -0.57 0.87
C VAL A 25 29.25 -0.97 1.53
N ILE A 26 28.16 -1.01 0.75
CA ILE A 26 26.89 -1.57 1.20
C ILE A 26 26.71 -2.92 0.49
N ILE A 27 26.52 -3.97 1.28
CA ILE A 27 26.15 -5.30 0.79
C ILE A 27 24.62 -5.30 0.70
N ILE A 28 24.06 -5.27 -0.52
CA ILE A 28 22.60 -5.12 -0.75
C ILE A 28 21.94 -6.47 -1.07
N PHE A 29 22.43 -7.56 -0.47
CA PHE A 29 21.76 -8.85 -0.60
C PHE A 29 21.52 -9.41 0.79
N GLN A 30 20.33 -9.14 1.34
CA GLN A 30 19.64 -10.16 2.12
C GLN A 30 19.06 -11.18 1.14
N GLU A 31 19.25 -12.46 1.42
CA GLU A 31 18.76 -13.61 0.63
C GLU A 31 17.23 -13.72 0.69
N GLN A 32 16.50 -12.82 0.03
CA GLN A 32 15.11 -13.04 -0.35
C GLN A 32 14.93 -12.51 -1.77
N ALA A 33 14.71 -13.40 -2.73
CA ALA A 33 14.54 -13.02 -4.12
C ALA A 33 13.32 -12.11 -4.26
N ILE A 34 13.51 -10.91 -4.81
CA ILE A 34 12.41 -10.01 -5.14
C ILE A 34 11.72 -10.54 -6.39
N ILE A 35 10.54 -11.16 -6.24
CA ILE A 35 9.72 -11.62 -7.36
C ILE A 35 8.77 -10.49 -7.77
N LEU A 36 8.83 -10.10 -9.04
CA LEU A 36 7.84 -9.21 -9.66
C LEU A 36 6.75 -10.03 -10.32
N ALA A 37 5.50 -9.89 -9.87
CA ALA A 37 4.35 -10.61 -10.40
C ALA A 37 3.19 -9.67 -10.74
N SER A 38 2.35 -10.06 -11.70
CA SER A 38 1.05 -9.42 -11.94
C SER A 38 0.06 -9.96 -10.92
N ALA A 39 -0.47 -9.14 -10.02
CA ALA A 39 -1.38 -9.62 -8.95
C ALA A 39 -2.86 -9.63 -9.38
N GLY A 40 -3.23 -8.91 -10.44
CA GLY A 40 -4.59 -8.95 -11.01
C GLY A 40 -5.65 -8.24 -10.16
N THR A 41 -5.26 -7.68 -9.02
CA THR A 41 -6.11 -6.95 -8.08
C THR A 41 -6.79 -5.77 -8.75
N ALA A 42 -6.12 -5.02 -9.62
CA ALA A 42 -6.70 -3.88 -10.32
C ALA A 42 -7.87 -4.28 -11.24
N LYS A 43 -7.79 -5.48 -11.84
CA LYS A 43 -8.92 -6.02 -12.63
C LYS A 43 -10.12 -6.35 -11.75
N VAL A 44 -9.89 -6.86 -10.53
CA VAL A 44 -10.95 -7.16 -9.56
C VAL A 44 -11.59 -5.87 -9.05
N VAL A 45 -10.79 -4.83 -8.76
CA VAL A 45 -11.32 -3.51 -8.38
C VAL A 45 -12.25 -2.97 -9.46
N GLY A 46 -11.89 -3.11 -10.75
CA GLY A 46 -12.77 -2.71 -11.85
C GLY A 46 -14.10 -3.49 -11.95
N LYS A 47 -14.19 -4.69 -11.35
CA LYS A 47 -15.44 -5.44 -11.25
C LYS A 47 -16.29 -5.00 -10.07
N VAL A 48 -15.66 -4.67 -8.93
CA VAL A 48 -16.35 -4.26 -7.70
C VAL A 48 -16.78 -2.79 -7.76
N ILE A 49 -15.97 -1.94 -8.39
CA ILE A 49 -16.19 -0.51 -8.61
C ILE A 49 -16.15 -0.27 -10.12
N PRO A 50 -17.29 -0.38 -10.83
CA PRO A 50 -17.35 -0.31 -12.29
C PRO A 50 -16.74 0.97 -12.89
N ASP A 51 -16.86 2.10 -12.18
CA ASP A 51 -16.30 3.38 -12.61
C ASP A 51 -14.76 3.39 -12.68
N LEU A 52 -14.10 2.43 -12.03
CA LEU A 52 -12.65 2.23 -12.04
C LEU A 52 -12.21 1.14 -13.04
N ASN A 53 -13.14 0.53 -13.78
CA ASN A 53 -12.82 -0.50 -14.75
C ASN A 53 -11.85 0.02 -15.82
N ARG A 54 -10.76 -0.72 -16.03
CA ARG A 54 -9.65 -0.35 -16.94
C ARG A 54 -8.91 0.95 -16.59
N LYS A 55 -9.20 1.60 -15.45
CA LYS A 55 -8.48 2.80 -14.99
C LYS A 55 -7.29 2.49 -14.07
N LEU A 56 -7.23 1.26 -13.56
CA LEU A 56 -6.17 0.81 -12.66
C LEU A 56 -5.41 -0.37 -13.27
N THR A 57 -4.11 -0.44 -12.96
CA THR A 57 -3.26 -1.61 -13.22
C THR A 57 -2.34 -1.81 -12.02
N ASP A 58 -1.91 -3.06 -11.79
CA ASP A 58 -1.07 -3.41 -10.66
C ASP A 58 0.14 -4.27 -11.08
N LYS A 59 1.18 -4.19 -10.24
CA LYS A 59 2.28 -5.14 -10.16
C LYS A 59 2.57 -5.33 -8.67
N ALA A 60 2.91 -6.55 -8.28
CA ALA A 60 3.31 -6.90 -6.93
C ALA A 60 4.80 -7.23 -6.87
N CYS A 61 5.39 -6.93 -5.73
CA CYS A 61 6.78 -7.13 -5.38
C CYS A 61 6.79 -7.57 -3.92
N VAL A 62 7.06 -8.85 -3.65
CA VAL A 62 6.87 -9.41 -2.31
C VAL A 62 8.17 -10.06 -1.84
N PRO A 63 8.96 -9.36 -0.99
CA PRO A 63 10.11 -9.96 -0.34
C PRO A 63 9.77 -10.59 1.03
N THR A 64 8.61 -10.28 1.63
CA THR A 64 8.24 -10.68 3.00
C THR A 64 7.26 -11.85 3.03
N CYS A 65 7.29 -12.64 4.12
CA CYS A 65 6.40 -13.79 4.30
C CYS A 65 4.96 -13.40 4.68
N ASN A 66 4.77 -12.24 5.31
CA ASN A 66 3.47 -11.70 5.72
C ASN A 66 3.55 -10.17 5.81
N VAL A 67 2.38 -9.54 5.81
CA VAL A 67 2.15 -8.09 5.74
C VAL A 67 2.72 -7.48 4.46
N SER A 68 1.82 -6.82 3.74
CA SER A 68 2.11 -6.12 2.50
C SER A 68 1.66 -4.66 2.59
N VAL A 69 2.23 -3.83 1.71
CA VAL A 69 1.85 -2.42 1.55
C VAL A 69 1.34 -2.18 0.15
N MET A 70 0.27 -1.39 0.06
CA MET A 70 -0.34 -0.95 -1.18
C MET A 70 0.07 0.49 -1.47
N ASP A 71 0.85 0.67 -2.53
CA ASP A 71 1.27 1.99 -3.05
C ASP A 71 0.38 2.40 -4.24
N LEU A 72 -0.66 3.18 -3.98
CA LEU A 72 -1.53 3.73 -5.01
C LEU A 72 -0.99 5.06 -5.52
N ILE A 73 -0.57 5.10 -6.78
CA ILE A 73 -0.24 6.34 -7.48
C ILE A 73 -1.38 6.63 -8.45
N CYS A 74 -2.03 7.77 -8.31
CA CYS A 74 -3.19 8.12 -9.13
C CYS A 74 -3.21 9.60 -9.51
N HIS A 75 -3.89 9.87 -10.63
CA HIS A 75 -4.26 11.21 -11.04
C HIS A 75 -5.71 11.48 -10.62
N LEU A 76 -5.94 12.57 -9.90
CA LEU A 76 -7.25 12.99 -9.42
C LEU A 76 -7.97 13.81 -10.50
N GLU A 77 -9.25 13.51 -10.69
CA GLU A 77 -10.12 14.31 -11.58
C GLU A 77 -10.35 15.72 -11.00
N LYS A 78 -10.59 15.79 -9.69
CA LYS A 78 -10.72 17.04 -8.94
C LYS A 78 -9.50 17.27 -8.07
N THR A 79 -8.98 18.47 -8.14
CA THR A 79 -7.86 18.96 -7.34
C THR A 79 -8.15 18.82 -5.85
N ALA A 80 -7.22 18.22 -5.10
CA ALA A 80 -7.36 18.05 -3.65
C ALA A 80 -6.01 18.26 -2.95
N LYS A 81 -6.04 19.01 -1.83
CA LYS A 81 -4.88 19.12 -0.94
C LYS A 81 -4.70 17.84 -0.13
N TYR A 82 -3.46 17.47 0.14
CA TYR A 82 -3.12 16.26 0.89
C TYR A 82 -3.86 16.20 2.23
N ASP A 83 -3.81 17.26 3.03
CA ASP A 83 -4.53 17.35 4.31
C ASP A 83 -6.05 17.15 4.17
N GLY A 84 -6.65 17.57 3.05
CA GLY A 84 -8.05 17.32 2.75
C GLY A 84 -8.30 15.82 2.55
N MET A 85 -7.46 15.15 1.77
CA MET A 85 -7.56 13.70 1.56
C MET A 85 -7.39 12.94 2.87
N LYS A 86 -6.42 13.32 3.71
CA LYS A 86 -6.19 12.72 5.02
C LYS A 86 -7.42 12.77 5.91
N LYS A 87 -8.06 13.95 5.99
CA LYS A 87 -9.30 14.12 6.75
C LYS A 87 -10.42 13.22 6.21
N MET A 88 -10.57 13.13 4.89
CA MET A 88 -11.58 12.23 4.29
C MET A 88 -11.31 10.76 4.63
N VAL A 89 -10.06 10.31 4.53
CA VAL A 89 -9.68 8.92 4.84
C VAL A 89 -9.85 8.62 6.33
N LYS A 90 -9.46 9.56 7.21
CA LYS A 90 -9.65 9.45 8.67
C LYS A 90 -11.12 9.41 9.06
N GLN A 91 -11.97 10.22 8.41
CA GLN A 91 -13.41 10.14 8.62
C GLN A 91 -13.96 8.80 8.12
N ALA A 92 -13.54 8.35 6.93
CA ALA A 92 -13.98 7.07 6.36
C ALA A 92 -13.64 5.88 7.27
N SER A 93 -12.45 5.88 7.90
CA SER A 93 -12.01 4.84 8.83
C SER A 93 -12.79 4.81 10.14
N GLN A 94 -13.40 5.93 10.53
CA GLN A 94 -14.16 6.06 11.78
C GLN A 94 -15.66 5.81 11.61
N GLU A 95 -16.19 6.05 10.39
CA GLU A 95 -17.63 5.96 10.10
C GLU A 95 -17.94 4.85 9.07
N PRO A 96 -18.00 5.11 7.74
CA PRO A 96 -18.55 4.15 6.78
C PRO A 96 -17.72 2.87 6.65
N LEU A 97 -16.42 2.92 6.98
CA LEU A 97 -15.49 1.79 6.86
C LEU A 97 -14.91 1.40 8.22
N LYS A 98 -15.60 1.73 9.31
CA LYS A 98 -15.16 1.39 10.66
C LYS A 98 -14.90 -0.11 10.80
N GLY A 99 -13.70 -0.45 11.26
CA GLY A 99 -13.25 -1.84 11.43
C GLY A 99 -12.89 -2.57 10.12
N ILE A 100 -12.97 -1.89 8.97
CA ILE A 100 -12.43 -2.35 7.68
C ILE A 100 -11.17 -1.55 7.38
N LEU A 101 -11.27 -0.23 7.38
CA LEU A 101 -10.20 0.72 7.12
C LEU A 101 -9.66 1.28 8.45
N GLY A 102 -8.35 1.27 8.58
CA GLY A 102 -7.57 1.92 9.62
C GLY A 102 -6.94 3.22 9.13
N TYR A 103 -6.44 3.99 10.08
CA TYR A 103 -5.68 5.21 9.83
C TYR A 103 -4.61 5.34 10.90
N THR A 104 -3.37 5.60 10.50
CA THR A 104 -2.25 5.84 11.42
C THR A 104 -1.47 7.10 11.02
N GLU A 105 -1.00 7.82 12.03
CA GLU A 105 -0.05 8.94 11.92
C GLU A 105 1.31 8.59 12.56
N ASP A 106 1.41 7.38 13.14
CA ASP A 106 2.60 6.90 13.82
C ASP A 106 3.67 6.46 12.80
N GLN A 107 4.94 6.51 13.20
CA GLN A 107 6.02 5.90 12.42
C GLN A 107 5.96 4.39 12.58
N VAL A 108 5.36 3.73 11.59
CA VAL A 108 5.07 2.29 11.59
C VAL A 108 5.96 1.54 10.60
N VAL A 109 6.14 0.25 10.86
CA VAL A 109 6.78 -0.71 9.97
C VAL A 109 5.87 -1.92 9.75
N SER A 110 6.19 -2.77 8.76
CA SER A 110 5.38 -3.96 8.45
C SER A 110 5.09 -4.84 9.66
N HIS A 111 6.03 -4.95 10.61
CA HIS A 111 5.86 -5.79 11.78
C HIS A 111 4.67 -5.37 12.66
N ASP A 112 4.37 -4.07 12.72
CA ASP A 112 3.32 -3.49 13.57
C ASP A 112 1.90 -3.89 13.11
N PHE A 113 1.77 -4.39 11.88
CA PHE A 113 0.50 -4.80 11.30
C PHE A 113 0.24 -6.31 11.34
N ASN A 114 1.18 -7.10 11.87
CA ASN A 114 0.97 -8.55 12.01
C ASN A 114 -0.26 -8.83 12.90
N SER A 115 -1.10 -9.77 12.44
CA SER A 115 -2.38 -10.09 13.10
C SER A 115 -3.35 -8.92 13.19
N GLY A 116 -3.18 -7.90 12.35
CA GLY A 116 -4.12 -6.79 12.23
C GLY A 116 -5.50 -7.26 11.78
N ILE A 117 -6.55 -6.83 12.50
CA ILE A 117 -7.96 -7.19 12.19
C ILE A 117 -8.51 -6.33 11.03
N GLN A 118 -7.94 -5.14 10.85
CA GLN A 118 -8.30 -4.22 9.78
C GLN A 118 -7.81 -4.77 8.44
N HIS A 119 -8.60 -4.59 7.40
CA HIS A 119 -8.27 -5.10 6.07
C HIS A 119 -7.29 -4.18 5.33
N SER A 120 -7.23 -2.91 5.72
CA SER A 120 -6.34 -1.90 5.17
C SER A 120 -6.14 -0.84 6.24
N ALA A 121 -4.92 -0.36 6.42
CA ALA A 121 -4.59 0.75 7.32
C ALA A 121 -3.87 1.83 6.51
N PHE A 122 -4.45 3.02 6.41
CA PHE A 122 -3.84 4.13 5.70
C PHE A 122 -2.69 4.73 6.51
N ASP A 123 -1.56 4.93 5.87
CA ASP A 123 -0.37 5.54 6.45
C ASP A 123 -0.27 7.00 6.00
N ASP A 124 -0.55 7.93 6.91
CA ASP A 124 -0.42 9.38 6.67
C ASP A 124 1.03 9.74 6.32
N GLY A 125 1.98 9.16 7.05
CA GLY A 125 3.39 9.54 7.04
C GLY A 125 4.11 9.20 5.74
N ASP A 126 3.64 8.20 5.00
CA ASP A 126 4.31 7.69 3.80
C ASP A 126 3.63 8.08 2.47
N GLY A 127 2.56 8.87 2.51
CA GLY A 127 1.97 9.43 1.29
C GLY A 127 2.73 10.65 0.75
N MET A 128 2.64 10.86 -0.56
CA MET A 128 3.35 11.95 -1.24
C MET A 128 2.46 12.59 -2.29
N THR A 129 2.56 13.92 -2.46
CA THR A 129 1.91 14.63 -3.56
C THR A 129 2.94 15.30 -4.45
N LEU A 130 2.88 15.06 -5.76
CA LEU A 130 3.69 15.82 -6.72
C LEU A 130 3.05 17.17 -7.01
N ASN A 131 1.73 17.18 -7.15
CA ASN A 131 0.88 18.35 -7.27
C ASN A 131 -0.52 17.99 -6.75
N ASP A 132 -1.42 18.96 -6.72
CA ASP A 132 -2.77 18.79 -6.16
C ASP A 132 -3.67 17.80 -6.95
N ASN A 133 -3.20 17.27 -8.08
CA ASN A 133 -3.89 16.29 -8.91
C ASN A 133 -3.12 14.98 -9.07
N PHE A 134 -1.89 14.85 -8.56
CA PHE A 134 -1.06 13.66 -8.74
C PHE A 134 -0.45 13.23 -7.43
N VAL A 135 -0.94 12.10 -6.91
CA VAL A 135 -0.75 11.71 -5.51
C VAL A 135 -0.35 10.25 -5.41
N LYS A 136 0.46 9.96 -4.40
CA LYS A 136 0.80 8.64 -3.91
C LYS A 136 0.17 8.46 -2.54
N LEU A 137 -0.59 7.40 -2.36
CA LEU A 137 -1.23 6.99 -1.12
C LEU A 137 -0.73 5.59 -0.75
N ASN A 138 -0.37 5.39 0.52
CA ASN A 138 0.13 4.11 0.99
C ASN A 138 -0.82 3.51 2.03
N SER A 139 -0.99 2.20 1.98
CA SER A 139 -1.80 1.48 2.96
C SER A 139 -1.30 0.07 3.24
N TRP A 140 -1.13 -0.23 4.52
CA TRP A 140 -0.69 -1.52 5.03
C TRP A 140 -1.83 -2.51 5.16
N TYR A 141 -1.56 -3.79 5.00
CA TYR A 141 -2.51 -4.87 5.25
C TYR A 141 -1.77 -6.16 5.60
N ASP A 142 -2.34 -6.92 6.53
CA ASP A 142 -1.92 -8.30 6.79
C ASP A 142 -2.56 -9.21 5.73
N ASP A 143 -1.73 -9.84 4.90
CA ASP A 143 -2.14 -10.70 3.79
C ASP A 143 -2.98 -11.91 4.24
N GLU A 144 -2.77 -12.38 5.47
CA GLU A 144 -3.46 -13.55 6.01
C GLU A 144 -4.64 -13.16 6.91
N TYR A 145 -4.34 -12.43 7.98
CA TYR A 145 -5.27 -12.23 9.08
C TYR A 145 -6.40 -11.26 8.70
N GLY A 146 -6.06 -10.16 8.02
CA GLY A 146 -7.02 -9.19 7.54
C GLY A 146 -8.01 -9.81 6.56
N PHE A 147 -7.52 -10.65 5.64
CA PHE A 147 -8.35 -11.35 4.66
C PHE A 147 -9.27 -12.41 5.30
N ARG A 148 -8.75 -13.25 6.21
CA ARG A 148 -9.56 -14.25 6.94
C ARG A 148 -10.73 -13.62 7.68
N ASN A 149 -10.51 -12.49 8.35
CA ASN A 149 -11.57 -11.76 9.04
C ASN A 149 -12.66 -11.26 8.08
N ARG A 150 -12.30 -10.82 6.86
CA ARG A 150 -13.28 -10.40 5.85
C ARG A 150 -14.13 -11.55 5.34
N VAL A 151 -13.56 -12.75 5.19
CA VAL A 151 -14.33 -13.95 4.80
C VAL A 151 -15.39 -14.27 5.84
N VAL A 152 -15.02 -14.27 7.13
CA VAL A 152 -15.97 -14.51 8.22
C VAL A 152 -17.05 -13.43 8.26
N TYR A 153 -16.67 -12.16 8.12
CA TYR A 153 -17.61 -11.04 8.06
C TYR A 153 -18.62 -11.20 6.92
N LEU A 154 -18.15 -11.57 5.72
CA LEU A 154 -19.02 -11.80 4.56
C LEU A 154 -20.00 -12.94 4.81
N MET A 155 -19.55 -14.06 5.38
CA MET A 155 -20.43 -15.18 5.73
C MET A 155 -21.53 -14.76 6.73
N ALA A 156 -21.16 -14.02 7.77
CA ALA A 156 -22.12 -13.50 8.74
C ALA A 156 -23.12 -12.54 8.09
N TYR A 157 -22.65 -11.64 7.21
CA TYR A 157 -23.50 -10.73 6.46
C TYR A 157 -24.49 -11.50 5.56
N MET A 158 -24.03 -12.48 4.79
CA MET A 158 -24.89 -13.31 3.95
C MET A 158 -25.94 -14.06 4.77
N ALA A 159 -25.57 -14.59 5.93
CA ALA A 159 -26.49 -15.25 6.84
C ALA A 159 -27.55 -14.29 7.42
N SER A 160 -27.18 -13.03 7.65
CA SER A 160 -28.09 -11.99 8.18
C SER A 160 -29.13 -11.49 7.16
N LYS A 161 -28.89 -11.73 5.86
CA LYS A 161 -29.75 -11.28 4.75
C LYS A 161 -30.74 -12.36 4.29
N LYS A 162 -31.02 -13.34 5.15
CA LYS A 162 -32.10 -14.31 4.96
C LYS A 162 -33.46 -13.70 5.22
#